data_AF-A0AAJ2T124-F1
#
_entry.id   AF-A0AAJ2T124-F1
#
_cell.length_a   1.000
_cell.length_b   1.000
_cell.length_c   1.000
_cell.angle_alpha   90.00
_cell.angle_beta   90.00
_cell.angle_gamma   90.00
#
_symmetry.space_group_name_H-M   'P 1'
#
loop_
_entity.id
_entity.type
_entity.pdbx_description
1 polymer ?
#
loop_
_entity_poly.entity_id
_entity_poly.type
_entity_poly.pdbx_seq_one_letter_code
_entity_poly.pdbx_strand_id
1 'polypeptide(L)'
;MPEPIDSWWARRRTSRGLAVPYAVGAYREAWASFPVLVRQYRPEHNDGIVLSQIPPAADVYLCWLCDAGHLFVATPDEQRNRPGRERRRSSWCPDCSEQAKPRALPMRPPMAPAAVVREQAASLGGAAQVVGSPRVAQTAGPPPAELAPVRADSPVRPTAVRRAKPTRASQPVCDRTPAVPTGTPFVSVCAPRPASAVEAELRAELTARLEFEPGLNAVRVGRPFFDHVEVWPDIVLSELRVAIEYDSTGRHGLEHVGRREVADRRKDAALRAAGWQVVRLRTGRLPMLGPHDLQLSGFTRQTVPRLLDELRVIRGSLFVDAYLRG
;
A
#
# COMPACT_ATOMS: atom_id res chain seq x y z
N MET A 1 21.48 4.41 11.10
CA MET A 1 20.54 4.67 9.99
C MET A 1 20.47 3.41 9.15
N PRO A 2 19.28 2.86 8.89
CA PRO A 2 19.16 1.66 8.09
C PRO A 2 19.67 1.89 6.66
N GLU A 3 20.36 0.90 6.11
CA GLU A 3 20.96 0.97 4.78
C GLU A 3 20.50 -0.23 3.92
N PRO A 4 20.62 -0.16 2.59
CA PRO A 4 20.34 -1.29 1.70
C PRO A 4 21.24 -2.51 2.01
N ILE A 5 20.72 -3.72 1.79
CA ILE A 5 21.39 -4.96 2.22
C ILE A 5 22.77 -5.18 1.57
N ASP A 6 22.96 -4.82 0.30
CA ASP A 6 24.25 -4.88 -0.37
C ASP A 6 25.30 -3.95 0.24
N SER A 7 24.91 -2.73 0.58
CA SER A 7 25.75 -1.69 1.19
C SER A 7 26.10 -2.10 2.62
N TRP A 8 25.11 -2.61 3.36
CA TRP A 8 25.30 -3.20 4.68
C TRP A 8 26.29 -4.36 4.61
N TRP A 9 26.12 -5.29 3.68
CA TRP A 9 26.99 -6.45 3.52
C TRP A 9 28.41 -6.05 3.12
N ALA A 10 28.56 -5.13 2.17
CA ALA A 10 29.85 -4.59 1.74
C ALA A 10 30.59 -3.92 2.91
N ARG A 11 29.90 -3.08 3.67
CA ARG A 11 30.45 -2.45 4.88
C ARG A 11 30.88 -3.49 5.90
N ARG A 12 30.08 -4.54 6.10
CA ARG A 12 30.42 -5.64 7.01
C ARG A 12 31.66 -6.41 6.55
N ARG A 13 31.81 -6.69 5.25
CA ARG A 13 33.03 -7.30 4.67
C ARG A 13 34.26 -6.48 4.98
N THR A 14 34.21 -5.18 4.72
CA THR A 14 35.33 -4.27 5.03
C THR A 14 35.61 -4.22 6.53
N SER A 15 34.59 -4.03 7.36
CA SER A 15 34.76 -3.89 8.82
C SER A 15 35.31 -5.14 9.51
N ARG A 16 35.08 -6.33 8.93
CA ARG A 16 35.51 -7.61 9.48
C ARG A 16 36.72 -8.22 8.78
N GLY A 17 37.13 -7.67 7.65
CA GLY A 17 38.19 -8.26 6.82
C GLY A 17 37.85 -9.65 6.28
N LEU A 18 36.55 -9.98 6.14
CA LEU A 18 36.09 -11.30 5.70
C LEU A 18 35.20 -11.17 4.48
N ALA A 19 35.37 -12.06 3.50
CA ALA A 19 34.50 -12.14 2.32
C ALA A 19 33.05 -12.49 2.71
N VAL A 20 32.87 -13.29 3.76
CA VAL A 20 31.58 -13.66 4.36
C VAL A 20 31.61 -13.21 5.83
N PRO A 21 31.05 -12.03 6.17
CA PRO A 21 31.19 -11.45 7.52
C PRO A 21 30.48 -12.24 8.63
N TYR A 22 29.45 -12.99 8.25
CA TYR A 22 28.65 -13.84 9.11
C TYR A 22 28.41 -15.16 8.38
N ALA A 23 28.83 -16.28 8.97
CA ALA A 23 28.57 -17.60 8.39
C ALA A 23 27.06 -17.90 8.34
N VAL A 24 26.64 -18.71 7.38
CA VAL A 24 25.27 -19.24 7.33
C VAL A 24 24.98 -19.95 8.66
N GLY A 25 23.93 -19.53 9.35
CA GLY A 25 23.56 -20.05 10.67
C GLY A 25 24.00 -19.19 11.87
N ALA A 26 24.85 -18.17 11.67
CA ALA A 26 25.40 -17.34 12.77
C ALA A 26 24.34 -16.75 13.72
N TYR A 27 23.16 -16.41 13.19
CA TYR A 27 22.02 -15.86 13.93
C TYR A 27 20.79 -16.78 13.91
N ARG A 28 20.96 -18.08 13.62
CA ARG A 28 19.83 -19.03 13.56
C ARG A 28 19.02 -19.04 14.85
N GLU A 29 19.69 -19.13 16.00
CA GLU A 29 19.04 -19.14 17.31
C GLU A 29 18.34 -17.81 17.61
N ALA A 30 18.96 -16.69 17.25
CA ALA A 30 18.40 -15.35 17.45
C ALA A 30 17.09 -15.12 16.67
N TRP A 31 16.92 -15.83 15.54
CA TRP A 31 15.69 -15.82 14.75
C TRP A 31 14.68 -16.92 15.12
N ALA A 32 15.06 -17.88 15.98
CA ALA A 32 14.20 -19.02 16.31
C ALA A 32 12.88 -18.61 16.98
N SER A 33 12.88 -17.52 17.75
CA SER A 33 11.68 -16.96 18.38
C SER A 33 10.71 -16.28 17.40
N PHE A 34 11.11 -16.11 16.13
CA PHE A 34 10.33 -15.43 15.09
C PHE A 34 10.08 -16.33 13.88
N PRO A 35 9.47 -17.51 14.04
CA PRO A 35 9.33 -18.49 12.96
C PRO A 35 8.50 -17.98 11.78
N VAL A 36 7.61 -17.01 11.99
CA VAL A 36 6.87 -16.37 10.89
C VAL A 36 7.81 -15.49 10.05
N LEU A 37 8.73 -14.76 10.66
CA LEU A 37 9.68 -13.92 9.94
C LEU A 37 10.64 -14.76 9.09
N VAL A 38 11.06 -15.91 9.61
CA VAL A 38 11.83 -16.89 8.84
C VAL A 38 11.06 -17.34 7.59
N ARG A 39 9.75 -17.55 7.68
CA ARG A 39 8.91 -17.91 6.52
C ARG A 39 8.72 -16.76 5.54
N GLN A 40 8.66 -15.53 6.03
CA GLN A 40 8.47 -14.34 5.18
C GLN A 40 9.74 -13.93 4.44
N TYR A 41 10.91 -14.34 4.93
CA TYR A 41 12.18 -14.00 4.30
C TYR A 41 12.48 -14.86 3.08
N ARG A 42 13.00 -14.23 2.02
CA ARG A 42 13.42 -14.89 0.78
C ARG A 42 14.81 -14.35 0.38
N PRO A 43 15.87 -15.18 0.41
CA PRO A 43 17.22 -14.75 0.03
C PRO A 43 17.28 -14.17 -1.39
N GLU A 44 16.44 -14.66 -2.29
CA GLU A 44 16.37 -14.23 -3.70
C GLU A 44 15.95 -12.76 -3.84
N HIS A 45 15.27 -12.21 -2.82
CA HIS A 45 14.87 -10.80 -2.75
C HIS A 45 15.86 -9.94 -1.96
N ASN A 46 16.95 -10.54 -1.46
CA ASN A 46 17.89 -9.96 -0.50
C ASN A 46 19.35 -10.33 -0.88
N ASP A 47 19.70 -10.20 -2.15
CA ASP A 47 21.06 -10.44 -2.69
C ASP A 47 21.67 -11.82 -2.38
N GLY A 48 20.83 -12.84 -2.20
CA GLY A 48 21.26 -14.20 -1.88
C GLY A 48 21.78 -14.36 -0.44
N ILE A 49 21.72 -13.32 0.38
CA ILE A 49 22.09 -13.38 1.80
C ILE A 49 20.94 -14.08 2.54
N VAL A 50 21.26 -15.06 3.40
CA VAL A 50 20.22 -15.73 4.18
C VAL A 50 19.96 -15.01 5.50
N LEU A 51 18.73 -15.06 6.02
CA LEU A 51 18.34 -14.35 7.26
C LEU A 51 19.24 -14.70 8.46
N SER A 52 19.72 -15.95 8.53
CA SER A 52 20.64 -16.40 9.59
C SER A 52 22.03 -15.74 9.55
N GLN A 53 22.35 -14.96 8.54
CA GLN A 53 23.57 -14.13 8.47
C GLN A 53 23.32 -12.69 8.92
N ILE A 54 22.07 -12.34 9.24
CA ILE A 54 21.66 -10.98 9.57
C ILE A 54 21.31 -10.90 11.06
N PRO A 55 21.99 -10.07 11.86
CA PRO A 55 21.62 -9.86 13.25
C PRO A 55 20.19 -9.29 13.35
N PRO A 56 19.36 -9.73 14.32
CA PRO A 56 18.05 -9.13 14.53
C PRO A 56 18.12 -7.61 14.79
N ALA A 57 19.16 -7.11 15.46
CA ALA A 57 19.32 -5.67 15.71
C ALA A 57 19.98 -4.91 14.53
N ALA A 58 20.12 -5.51 13.35
CA ALA A 58 20.77 -4.85 12.23
C ALA A 58 19.91 -3.71 11.68
N ASP A 59 20.53 -2.54 11.56
CA ASP A 59 20.03 -1.39 10.80
C ASP A 59 20.17 -1.66 9.29
N VAL A 60 19.38 -2.58 8.76
CA VAL A 60 19.40 -2.99 7.36
C VAL A 60 17.96 -3.08 6.83
N TYR A 61 17.74 -2.57 5.62
CA TYR A 61 16.47 -2.76 4.93
C TYR A 61 16.42 -4.14 4.27
N LEU A 62 15.39 -4.91 4.59
CA LEU A 62 15.15 -6.26 4.05
C LEU A 62 13.81 -6.32 3.33
N CYS A 63 13.76 -7.10 2.25
CA CYS A 63 12.53 -7.44 1.55
C CYS A 63 11.87 -8.66 2.23
N TRP A 64 10.62 -8.50 2.63
CA TRP A 64 9.78 -9.52 3.26
C TRP A 64 8.60 -9.85 2.34
N LEU A 65 8.21 -11.13 2.28
CA LEU A 65 7.06 -11.64 1.55
C LEU A 65 6.06 -12.21 2.55
N CYS A 66 4.89 -11.61 2.72
CA CYS A 66 3.89 -12.16 3.66
C CYS A 66 3.22 -13.43 3.10
N ASP A 67 2.50 -14.16 3.96
CA ASP A 67 1.79 -15.39 3.58
C ASP A 67 0.68 -15.13 2.53
N ALA A 68 0.22 -13.88 2.37
CA ALA A 68 -0.73 -13.47 1.34
C ALA A 68 -0.07 -13.05 0.00
N GLY A 69 1.26 -13.12 -0.10
CA GLY A 69 2.01 -12.81 -1.32
C GLY A 69 2.44 -11.35 -1.48
N HIS A 70 2.19 -10.47 -0.50
CA HIS A 70 2.63 -9.08 -0.57
C HIS A 70 4.12 -8.95 -0.25
N LEU A 71 4.87 -8.27 -1.12
CA LEU A 71 6.26 -7.90 -0.92
C LEU A 71 6.36 -6.50 -0.29
N PHE A 72 7.17 -6.36 0.76
CA PHE A 72 7.37 -5.08 1.44
C PHE A 72 8.76 -4.98 2.07
N VAL A 73 9.24 -3.74 2.25
CA VAL A 73 10.55 -3.47 2.85
C VAL A 73 10.37 -3.02 4.30
N ALA A 74 11.13 -3.63 5.21
CA ALA A 74 11.19 -3.21 6.60
C ALA A 74 12.53 -3.63 7.21
N THR A 75 12.97 -2.92 8.25
CA THR A 75 14.10 -3.39 9.06
C THR A 75 13.70 -4.62 9.88
N PRO A 76 14.69 -5.48 10.25
CA PRO A 76 14.51 -6.51 11.26
C PRO A 76 13.73 -6.05 12.49
N ASP A 77 14.05 -4.86 13.01
CA ASP A 77 13.44 -4.33 14.23
C ASP A 77 11.98 -3.91 14.02
N GLU A 78 11.70 -3.13 12.96
CA GLU A 78 10.33 -2.76 12.60
C GLU A 78 9.46 -4.01 12.42
N GLN A 79 9.99 -5.02 11.75
CA GLN A 79 9.22 -6.22 11.41
C GLN A 79 8.90 -7.09 12.63
N ARG A 80 9.79 -7.12 13.64
CA ARG A 80 9.51 -7.77 14.93
C ARG A 80 8.55 -6.97 15.80
N ASN A 81 8.71 -5.64 15.82
CA ASN A 81 8.08 -4.77 16.81
C ASN A 81 6.79 -4.08 16.33
N ARG A 82 6.33 -4.29 15.09
CA ARG A 82 5.05 -3.76 14.57
C ARG A 82 3.82 -4.68 14.66
N PRO A 83 3.45 -5.36 15.77
CA PRO A 83 2.09 -5.89 15.89
C PRO A 83 1.14 -4.84 16.50
N GLY A 84 0.24 -4.29 15.67
CA GLY A 84 -0.95 -3.59 16.17
C GLY A 84 -1.89 -4.55 16.92
N ARG A 85 -2.81 -4.01 17.75
CA ARG A 85 -3.78 -4.78 18.55
C ARG A 85 -4.84 -5.52 17.71
N GLU A 86 -4.45 -6.38 16.79
CA GLU A 86 -5.40 -7.21 16.06
C GLU A 86 -4.78 -8.58 15.74
N ARG A 87 -5.43 -9.61 16.26
CA ARG A 87 -4.99 -11.01 16.12
C ARG A 87 -5.19 -11.46 14.68
N ARG A 88 -4.10 -11.56 13.91
CA ARG A 88 -3.90 -12.65 12.96
C ARG A 88 -2.49 -13.21 13.09
N ARG A 89 -2.39 -14.54 13.07
CA ARG A 89 -1.20 -15.34 13.37
C ARG A 89 -0.17 -15.34 12.22
N SER A 90 0.22 -14.16 11.75
CA SER A 90 1.35 -14.03 10.84
C SER A 90 1.81 -12.57 10.88
N SER A 91 3.08 -12.35 11.23
CA SER A 91 3.78 -11.08 11.36
C SER A 91 3.38 -9.99 10.37
N TRP A 92 3.52 -8.74 10.86
CA TRP A 92 3.05 -7.52 10.24
C TRP A 92 3.37 -7.42 8.75
N CYS A 93 2.38 -7.01 7.98
CA CYS A 93 2.48 -6.64 6.59
C CYS A 93 1.61 -5.40 6.40
N PRO A 94 2.12 -4.32 5.79
CA PRO A 94 1.38 -3.08 5.63
C PRO A 94 0.09 -3.28 4.84
N ASP A 95 0.12 -4.04 3.74
CA ASP A 95 -1.05 -4.29 2.89
C ASP A 95 -2.11 -5.12 3.62
N CYS A 96 -1.70 -6.21 4.29
CA CYS A 96 -2.63 -7.04 5.06
C CYS A 96 -3.22 -6.27 6.25
N SER A 97 -2.45 -5.39 6.88
CA SER A 97 -2.93 -4.55 7.97
C SER A 97 -3.97 -3.53 7.49
N GLU A 98 -3.84 -3.00 6.27
CA GLU A 98 -4.83 -2.10 5.68
C GLU A 98 -6.11 -2.85 5.24
N GLN A 99 -5.96 -4.08 4.74
CA GLN A 99 -7.09 -4.94 4.34
C GLN A 99 -7.87 -5.50 5.54
N ALA A 100 -7.22 -5.62 6.70
CA ALA A 100 -7.84 -6.05 7.95
C ALA A 100 -8.73 -4.94 8.53
N LYS A 101 -9.87 -4.64 7.90
CA LYS A 101 -10.94 -3.91 8.58
C LYS A 101 -11.59 -4.85 9.61
N PRO A 102 -11.75 -4.45 10.88
CA PRO A 102 -12.59 -5.20 11.79
C PRO A 102 -13.99 -5.25 11.20
N ARG A 103 -14.53 -6.46 11.02
CA ARG A 103 -15.96 -6.60 10.78
C ARG A 103 -16.63 -6.11 12.06
N ALA A 104 -17.31 -4.96 11.98
CA ALA A 104 -18.19 -4.54 13.07
C ALA A 104 -19.18 -5.67 13.27
N LEU A 105 -19.01 -6.43 14.37
CA LEU A 105 -20.10 -7.28 14.83
C LEU A 105 -21.26 -6.32 15.10
N PRO A 106 -22.47 -6.62 14.62
CA PRO A 106 -23.62 -5.81 14.98
C PRO A 106 -23.62 -5.67 16.50
N MET A 107 -23.78 -4.44 17.01
CA MET A 107 -23.99 -4.22 18.43
C MET A 107 -25.09 -5.21 18.85
N ARG A 108 -24.78 -6.09 19.80
CA ARG A 108 -25.83 -6.91 20.39
C ARG A 108 -26.90 -5.92 20.84
N PRO A 109 -28.17 -6.07 20.40
CA PRO A 109 -29.23 -5.24 20.94
C PRO A 109 -29.16 -5.33 22.47
N PRO A 110 -29.44 -4.24 23.21
CA PRO A 110 -29.49 -4.30 24.66
C PRO A 110 -30.36 -5.50 25.02
N MET A 111 -29.84 -6.38 25.89
CA MET A 111 -30.62 -7.52 26.36
C MET A 111 -31.96 -6.97 26.82
N ALA A 112 -33.05 -7.57 26.34
CA ALA A 112 -34.38 -7.18 26.80
C ALA A 112 -34.37 -7.25 28.34
N PRO A 113 -35.07 -6.32 29.04
CA PRO A 113 -35.17 -6.37 30.50
C PRO A 113 -35.51 -7.79 30.95
N ALA A 114 -34.91 -8.25 32.05
CA ALA A 114 -35.07 -9.64 32.50
C ALA A 114 -36.55 -10.07 32.62
N ALA A 115 -37.46 -9.14 32.85
CA ALA A 115 -38.90 -9.35 32.81
C ALA A 115 -39.42 -9.78 31.42
N VAL A 116 -39.02 -9.08 30.36
CA VAL A 116 -39.41 -9.37 28.95
C VAL A 116 -38.88 -10.74 28.52
N VAL A 117 -37.65 -11.09 28.91
CA VAL A 117 -37.06 -12.41 28.60
C VAL A 117 -37.80 -13.53 29.34
N ARG A 118 -38.21 -13.31 30.60
CA ARG A 118 -38.99 -14.29 31.38
C ARG A 118 -40.39 -14.49 30.81
N GLU A 119 -41.04 -13.43 30.38
CA GLU A 119 -42.38 -13.48 29.78
C GLU A 119 -42.36 -14.13 28.39
N GLN A 120 -41.33 -13.87 27.59
CA GLN A 120 -41.08 -14.56 26.32
C GLN A 120 -40.74 -16.05 26.52
N ALA A 121 -39.99 -16.40 27.56
CA ALA A 121 -39.70 -17.80 27.89
C ALA A 121 -40.94 -18.55 28.41
N ALA A 122 -41.82 -17.88 29.16
CA ALA A 122 -43.09 -18.44 29.63
C ALA A 122 -44.11 -18.64 28.49
N SER A 123 -44.07 -17.79 27.47
CA SER A 123 -44.96 -17.88 26.29
C SER A 123 -44.48 -18.87 25.23
N LEU A 124 -43.20 -19.26 25.23
CA LEU A 124 -42.64 -20.31 24.36
C LEU A 124 -42.76 -21.73 24.94
N GLY A 125 -43.67 -21.95 25.90
CA GLY A 125 -43.94 -23.27 26.49
C GLY A 125 -44.49 -24.29 25.47
N GLY A 126 -43.59 -24.92 24.73
CA GLY A 126 -43.85 -26.05 23.84
C GLY A 126 -42.73 -27.09 23.95
N ALA A 127 -43.02 -28.17 24.70
CA ALA A 127 -42.22 -29.35 25.00
C ALA A 127 -40.93 -29.59 24.18
N ALA A 128 -39.78 -29.44 24.83
CA ALA A 128 -38.56 -30.15 24.46
C ALA A 128 -38.12 -30.99 25.68
N GLN A 129 -38.23 -32.31 25.54
CA GLN A 129 -37.81 -33.30 26.53
C GLN A 129 -36.32 -33.14 26.83
N VAL A 130 -35.99 -32.87 28.09
CA VAL A 130 -34.62 -32.88 28.58
C VAL A 130 -34.28 -34.32 28.97
N VAL A 131 -33.51 -35.01 28.13
CA VAL A 131 -32.89 -36.29 28.48
C VAL A 131 -31.71 -35.97 29.41
N GLY A 132 -31.78 -36.48 30.64
CA GLY A 132 -30.91 -36.08 31.74
C GLY A 132 -29.55 -36.78 31.83
N SER A 133 -28.68 -36.21 32.67
CA SER A 133 -27.63 -36.88 33.47
C SER A 133 -26.89 -35.82 34.34
N PRO A 134 -26.21 -36.19 35.45
CA PRO A 134 -26.83 -36.32 36.77
C PRO A 134 -26.34 -35.25 37.78
N ARG A 135 -27.07 -35.20 38.90
CA ARG A 135 -26.84 -34.37 40.09
C ARG A 135 -25.44 -34.52 40.71
N VAL A 136 -24.89 -33.40 41.18
CA VAL A 136 -24.01 -33.37 42.36
C VAL A 136 -24.56 -32.36 43.37
N ALA A 137 -24.39 -32.71 44.64
CA ALA A 137 -25.24 -32.40 45.78
C ALA A 137 -25.20 -30.97 46.30
N GLN A 138 -26.28 -30.64 47.01
CA GLN A 138 -26.55 -29.43 47.77
C GLN A 138 -25.77 -29.43 49.09
N THR A 139 -25.44 -28.23 49.58
CA THR A 139 -25.46 -27.91 51.03
C THR A 139 -26.02 -26.50 51.23
N ALA A 140 -27.14 -26.40 51.96
CA ALA A 140 -27.78 -25.19 52.51
C ALA A 140 -26.91 -24.62 53.67
N GLY A 141 -26.79 -23.32 53.96
CA GLY A 141 -27.78 -22.27 54.32
C GLY A 141 -27.37 -21.71 55.71
N PRO A 142 -27.48 -20.40 56.06
CA PRO A 142 -28.75 -19.80 56.53
C PRO A 142 -28.96 -18.31 56.12
N PRO A 143 -30.07 -17.62 56.53
CA PRO A 143 -30.74 -16.58 55.72
C PRO A 143 -30.66 -15.14 56.33
N PRO A 144 -31.57 -14.18 56.06
CA PRO A 144 -31.24 -12.85 55.52
C PRO A 144 -31.37 -11.70 56.54
N ALA A 145 -30.87 -10.51 56.20
CA ALA A 145 -31.29 -9.26 56.84
C ALA A 145 -31.43 -8.14 55.81
N GLU A 146 -32.68 -7.76 55.63
CA GLU A 146 -33.20 -6.58 54.94
C GLU A 146 -32.77 -5.30 55.68
N LEU A 147 -32.53 -4.22 54.94
CA LEU A 147 -32.90 -2.83 55.29
C LEU A 147 -32.47 -1.88 54.14
N ALA A 148 -33.46 -1.24 53.52
CA ALA A 148 -33.34 -0.06 52.66
C ALA A 148 -33.18 1.22 53.54
N PRO A 149 -33.33 2.46 53.02
CA PRO A 149 -32.79 3.11 51.81
C PRO A 149 -32.06 4.43 52.16
N VAL A 150 -31.28 5.02 51.23
CA VAL A 150 -30.97 6.47 51.30
C VAL A 150 -30.97 7.14 49.93
N ARG A 151 -32.06 7.90 49.70
CA ARG A 151 -32.21 9.24 49.10
C ARG A 151 -31.03 9.75 48.23
N ALA A 152 -31.23 9.97 46.93
CA ALA A 152 -31.93 11.08 46.26
C ALA A 152 -31.06 12.32 45.98
N ASP A 153 -31.13 12.73 44.71
CA ASP A 153 -30.85 14.03 44.08
C ASP A 153 -29.42 14.56 43.91
N SER A 154 -29.01 14.67 42.63
CA SER A 154 -28.56 15.94 42.03
C SER A 154 -28.44 15.84 40.48
N PRO A 155 -28.54 16.97 39.75
CA PRO A 155 -29.29 17.05 38.49
C PRO A 155 -28.46 16.81 37.21
N VAL A 156 -29.18 16.40 36.16
CA VAL A 156 -28.71 16.24 34.78
C VAL A 156 -28.39 17.61 34.16
N ARG A 157 -27.14 17.80 33.70
CA ARG A 157 -26.78 18.88 32.76
C ARG A 157 -27.04 18.41 31.32
N PRO A 158 -27.65 19.24 30.46
CA PRO A 158 -27.85 18.88 29.06
C PRO A 158 -26.49 18.88 28.35
N THR A 159 -26.09 17.73 27.81
CA THR A 159 -24.90 17.61 26.99
C THR A 159 -25.19 18.15 25.60
N ALA A 160 -24.44 19.18 25.22
CA ALA A 160 -24.49 19.81 23.91
C ALA A 160 -24.32 18.76 22.80
N VAL A 161 -25.24 18.77 21.83
CA VAL A 161 -25.19 17.94 20.62
C VAL A 161 -23.92 18.30 19.84
N ARG A 162 -22.88 17.47 19.96
CA ARG A 162 -21.68 17.58 19.12
C ARG A 162 -22.07 17.19 17.70
N ARG A 163 -22.04 18.15 16.77
CA ARG A 163 -22.17 17.89 15.33
C ARG A 163 -21.15 16.82 14.90
N ALA A 164 -21.64 15.77 14.25
CA ALA A 164 -20.82 14.71 13.69
C ALA A 164 -19.85 15.28 12.63
N LYS A 165 -18.59 14.85 12.70
CA LYS A 165 -17.55 15.25 11.74
C LYS A 165 -17.73 14.42 10.46
N PRO A 166 -17.72 15.02 9.26
CA PRO A 166 -18.02 14.29 8.03
C PRO A 166 -16.96 13.23 7.72
N THR A 167 -17.43 12.06 7.28
CA THR A 167 -16.61 10.91 6.87
C THR A 167 -15.99 11.15 5.49
N ARG A 168 -14.78 10.61 5.27
CA ARG A 168 -13.97 10.73 4.03
C ARG A 168 -14.67 10.29 2.72
N ALA A 169 -15.81 9.60 2.81
CA ALA A 169 -16.63 9.19 1.67
C ALA A 169 -17.38 10.36 0.98
N SER A 170 -17.27 11.59 1.50
CA SER A 170 -17.91 12.78 0.96
C SER A 170 -16.92 13.84 0.47
N GLN A 171 -15.64 13.51 0.23
CA GLN A 171 -14.76 14.47 -0.43
C GLN A 171 -15.27 14.66 -1.86
N PRO A 172 -15.68 15.87 -2.26
CA PRO A 172 -16.18 16.11 -3.60
C PRO A 172 -15.04 15.88 -4.59
N VAL A 173 -15.33 15.15 -5.67
CA VAL A 173 -14.45 15.08 -6.84
C VAL A 173 -14.24 16.52 -7.33
N CYS A 174 -13.00 16.87 -7.67
CA CYS A 174 -12.66 18.19 -8.18
C CYS A 174 -13.52 18.54 -9.40
N ASP A 175 -14.14 19.71 -9.33
CA ASP A 175 -15.02 20.28 -10.35
C ASP A 175 -14.27 20.97 -11.49
N ARG A 176 -12.94 21.16 -11.35
CA ARG A 176 -12.08 21.79 -12.35
C ARG A 176 -11.67 20.87 -13.49
N THR A 177 -11.91 19.56 -13.39
CA THR A 177 -11.61 18.63 -14.48
C THR A 177 -12.62 18.84 -15.63
N PRO A 178 -12.16 19.13 -16.86
CA PRO A 178 -13.06 19.32 -17.99
C PRO A 178 -13.96 18.10 -18.26
N ALA A 179 -15.21 18.37 -18.67
CA ALA A 179 -16.19 17.35 -19.03
C ALA A 179 -15.94 16.78 -20.44
N VAL A 180 -14.74 16.22 -20.65
CA VAL A 180 -14.34 15.55 -21.89
C VAL A 180 -14.50 14.02 -21.77
N PRO A 181 -14.56 13.27 -22.89
CA PRO A 181 -14.62 11.81 -22.86
C PRO A 181 -13.44 11.16 -22.13
N THR A 182 -13.66 9.96 -21.58
CA THR A 182 -12.56 9.17 -20.98
C THR A 182 -11.51 8.86 -22.03
N GLY A 183 -10.24 8.99 -21.65
CA GLY A 183 -9.08 8.83 -22.52
C GLY A 183 -8.69 10.12 -23.26
N THR A 184 -9.50 11.18 -23.25
CA THR A 184 -9.13 12.44 -23.88
C THR A 184 -7.97 13.11 -23.12
N PRO A 185 -6.86 13.48 -23.80
CA PRO A 185 -5.81 14.28 -23.19
C PRO A 185 -6.21 15.76 -23.17
N PHE A 186 -5.77 16.49 -22.16
CA PHE A 186 -6.06 17.92 -22.01
C PHE A 186 -5.01 18.61 -21.13
N VAL A 187 -5.13 19.94 -21.02
CA VAL A 187 -4.33 20.76 -20.11
C VAL A 187 -5.11 20.95 -18.80
N SER A 188 -4.65 20.31 -17.73
CA SER A 188 -5.19 20.47 -16.39
C SER A 188 -4.49 21.59 -15.63
N VAL A 189 -5.31 22.44 -15.00
CA VAL A 189 -4.86 23.44 -13.99
C VAL A 189 -4.61 22.82 -12.61
N CYS A 190 -5.03 21.56 -12.40
CA CYS A 190 -4.81 20.83 -11.16
C CYS A 190 -3.53 19.99 -11.19
N ALA A 191 -2.92 19.82 -12.37
CA ALA A 191 -1.68 19.08 -12.52
C ALA A 191 -0.59 19.66 -11.60
N PRO A 192 0.16 18.80 -10.88
CA PRO A 192 1.35 19.24 -10.17
C PRO A 192 2.31 19.96 -11.12
N ARG A 193 3.03 20.97 -10.60
CA ARG A 193 4.10 21.58 -11.39
C ARG A 193 5.20 20.54 -11.65
N PRO A 194 5.82 20.53 -12.84
CA PRO A 194 6.97 19.67 -13.12
C PRO A 194 8.01 19.80 -12.01
N ALA A 195 8.44 18.66 -11.49
CA ALA A 195 9.15 18.60 -10.22
C ALA A 195 10.68 18.52 -10.41
N SER A 196 11.14 18.23 -11.63
CA SER A 196 12.54 17.88 -11.89
C SER A 196 13.13 18.56 -13.13
N ALA A 197 14.39 18.98 -13.04
CA ALA A 197 15.17 19.42 -14.20
C ALA A 197 15.34 18.30 -15.24
N VAL A 198 15.36 17.04 -14.80
CA VAL A 198 15.49 15.88 -15.69
C VAL A 198 14.22 15.63 -16.50
N GLU A 199 13.04 15.90 -15.94
CA GLU A 199 11.78 15.85 -16.72
C GLU A 199 11.80 16.89 -17.86
N ALA A 200 12.35 18.08 -17.58
CA ALA A 200 12.52 19.12 -18.60
C ALA A 200 13.54 18.73 -19.67
N GLU A 201 14.66 18.11 -19.28
CA GLU A 201 15.68 17.60 -20.20
C GLU A 201 15.13 16.47 -21.08
N LEU A 202 14.43 15.50 -20.50
CA LEU A 202 13.74 14.44 -21.23
C LEU A 202 12.75 15.01 -22.26
N ARG A 203 11.94 16.00 -21.86
CA ARG A 203 11.00 16.66 -22.76
C ARG A 203 11.74 17.35 -23.92
N ALA A 204 12.81 18.09 -23.63
CA ALA A 204 13.59 18.78 -24.66
C ALA A 204 14.22 17.81 -25.67
N GLU A 205 14.88 16.75 -25.19
CA GLU A 205 15.50 15.74 -26.04
C GLU A 205 14.47 14.95 -26.87
N LEU A 206 13.28 14.70 -26.31
CA LEU A 206 12.19 14.07 -27.06
C LEU A 206 11.63 15.04 -28.12
N THR A 207 11.35 16.30 -27.77
CA THR A 207 10.88 17.33 -28.71
C THR A 207 11.86 17.53 -29.86
N ALA A 208 13.17 17.41 -29.61
CA ALA A 208 14.19 17.55 -30.65
C ALA A 208 14.16 16.40 -31.69
N ARG A 209 13.60 15.23 -31.35
CA ARG A 209 13.62 14.02 -32.20
C ARG A 209 12.24 13.55 -32.66
N LEU A 210 11.18 13.95 -31.96
CA LEU A 210 9.82 13.51 -32.20
C LEU A 210 8.87 14.70 -32.21
N GLU A 211 7.98 14.75 -33.19
CA GLU A 211 6.87 15.68 -33.26
C GLU A 211 5.69 15.17 -32.42
N PHE A 212 5.23 15.98 -31.47
CA PHE A 212 4.05 15.70 -30.66
C PHE A 212 3.47 17.00 -30.10
N GLU A 213 2.17 16.99 -29.79
CA GLU A 213 1.44 18.14 -29.29
C GLU A 213 2.04 18.65 -27.95
N PRO A 214 2.52 19.90 -27.90
CA PRO A 214 3.06 20.46 -26.66
C PRO A 214 1.95 20.81 -25.66
N GLY A 215 2.30 20.84 -24.37
CA GLY A 215 1.46 21.41 -23.31
C GLY A 215 0.42 20.46 -22.70
N LEU A 216 0.13 19.31 -23.30
CA LEU A 216 -0.74 18.29 -22.69
C LEU A 216 -0.08 17.71 -21.42
N ASN A 217 -0.81 17.72 -20.30
CA ASN A 217 -0.30 17.29 -18.99
C ASN A 217 -1.27 16.38 -18.21
N ALA A 218 -2.42 16.04 -18.80
CA ALA A 218 -3.44 15.24 -18.14
C ALA A 218 -4.20 14.34 -19.12
N VAL A 219 -4.72 13.24 -18.61
CA VAL A 219 -5.63 12.32 -19.30
C VAL A 219 -6.88 12.10 -18.46
N ARG A 220 -8.06 12.20 -19.08
CA ARG A 220 -9.36 11.95 -18.42
C ARG A 220 -9.53 10.45 -18.15
N VAL A 221 -9.85 10.05 -16.91
CA VAL A 221 -10.00 8.63 -16.53
C VAL A 221 -11.40 8.29 -16.03
N GLY A 222 -11.92 7.11 -16.38
CA GLY A 222 -13.32 6.74 -16.10
C GLY A 222 -13.68 6.58 -14.61
N ARG A 223 -12.68 6.45 -13.73
CA ARG A 223 -12.86 6.31 -12.27
C ARG A 223 -12.01 7.34 -11.52
N PRO A 224 -12.45 7.81 -10.35
CA PRO A 224 -11.65 8.73 -9.55
C PRO A 224 -10.26 8.18 -9.21
N PHE A 225 -9.24 9.00 -9.49
CA PHE A 225 -7.87 8.85 -9.03
C PHE A 225 -7.62 9.93 -7.96
N PHE A 226 -7.52 9.49 -6.71
CA PHE A 226 -7.69 10.37 -5.54
C PHE A 226 -9.00 11.18 -5.63
N ASP A 227 -8.92 12.50 -5.51
CA ASP A 227 -10.07 13.41 -5.52
C ASP A 227 -10.33 13.97 -6.94
N HIS A 228 -9.72 13.37 -7.97
CA HIS A 228 -9.76 13.83 -9.35
C HIS A 228 -10.25 12.73 -10.30
N VAL A 229 -10.80 13.09 -11.45
CA VAL A 229 -11.15 12.14 -12.53
C VAL A 229 -10.20 12.29 -13.73
N GLU A 230 -8.95 12.63 -13.41
CA GLU A 230 -7.83 12.85 -14.29
C GLU A 230 -6.55 12.26 -13.68
N VAL A 231 -5.61 11.92 -14.55
CA VAL A 231 -4.26 11.45 -14.20
C VAL A 231 -3.25 12.34 -14.92
N TRP A 232 -2.11 12.61 -14.28
CA TRP A 232 -1.07 13.53 -14.76
C TRP A 232 0.24 12.82 -15.08
N PRO A 233 0.47 12.34 -16.32
CA PRO A 233 1.77 11.83 -16.74
C PRO A 233 2.81 12.94 -16.92
N ASP A 234 4.09 12.60 -16.85
CA ASP A 234 5.16 13.56 -17.12
C ASP A 234 5.12 14.02 -18.58
N ILE A 235 4.94 13.08 -19.52
CA ILE A 235 4.78 13.40 -20.95
C ILE A 235 3.58 12.64 -21.51
N VAL A 236 2.77 13.34 -22.29
CA VAL A 236 1.58 12.81 -22.97
C VAL A 236 1.82 12.82 -24.48
N LEU A 237 1.93 11.64 -25.08
CA LEU A 237 2.01 11.47 -26.52
C LEU A 237 0.62 11.09 -27.03
N SER A 238 -0.20 12.10 -27.33
CA SER A 238 -1.62 11.97 -27.65
C SER A 238 -1.90 11.07 -28.84
N GLU A 239 -1.22 11.30 -29.96
CA GLU A 239 -1.41 10.54 -31.20
C GLU A 239 -0.96 9.09 -31.07
N LEU A 240 0.13 8.86 -30.33
CA LEU A 240 0.59 7.52 -30.00
C LEU A 240 -0.23 6.86 -28.88
N ARG A 241 -1.11 7.58 -28.17
CA ARG A 241 -1.80 7.07 -26.97
C ARG A 241 -0.82 6.43 -25.96
N VAL A 242 0.32 7.09 -25.74
CA VAL A 242 1.35 6.67 -24.78
C VAL A 242 1.55 7.77 -23.74
N ALA A 243 1.52 7.37 -22.47
CA ALA A 243 1.90 8.20 -21.32
C ALA A 243 3.31 7.77 -20.86
N ILE A 244 4.19 8.74 -20.64
CA ILE A 244 5.56 8.50 -20.16
C ILE A 244 5.71 9.07 -18.76
N GLU A 245 6.35 8.29 -17.90
CA GLU A 245 6.75 8.68 -16.54
C GLU A 245 8.28 8.56 -16.43
N TYR A 246 8.92 9.52 -15.75
CA TYR A 246 10.30 9.44 -15.36
C TYR A 246 10.39 9.25 -13.84
N ASP A 247 10.65 8.01 -13.43
CA ASP A 247 10.71 7.67 -12.01
C ASP A 247 12.16 7.67 -11.53
N SER A 248 12.43 8.46 -10.50
CA SER A 248 13.70 8.43 -9.79
C SER A 248 13.49 8.11 -8.32
N THR A 249 14.49 7.53 -7.66
CA THR A 249 14.39 7.27 -6.22
C THR A 249 14.30 8.55 -5.37
N GLY A 250 14.43 9.73 -5.99
CA GLY A 250 14.43 11.03 -5.33
C GLY A 250 15.67 11.26 -4.47
N ARG A 251 15.80 12.47 -3.91
CA ARG A 251 16.92 12.84 -3.01
C ARG A 251 16.96 12.04 -1.70
N HIS A 252 15.84 11.43 -1.31
CA HIS A 252 15.70 10.71 -0.03
C HIS A 252 15.47 9.20 -0.19
N GLY A 253 15.49 8.65 -1.43
CA GLY A 253 15.39 7.20 -1.65
C GLY A 253 14.00 6.58 -1.41
N LEU A 254 12.96 7.40 -1.23
CA LEU A 254 11.60 6.98 -0.84
C LEU A 254 10.55 7.22 -1.95
N GLU A 255 10.95 7.77 -3.09
CA GLU A 255 10.08 7.92 -4.25
C GLU A 255 9.89 6.57 -4.95
N HIS A 256 8.64 6.27 -5.34
CA HIS A 256 8.24 5.03 -6.04
C HIS A 256 8.48 3.70 -5.31
N VAL A 257 8.51 3.71 -3.97
CA VAL A 257 8.55 2.50 -3.13
C VAL A 257 7.32 2.43 -2.21
N GLY A 258 6.77 1.22 -2.00
CA GLY A 258 5.67 0.98 -1.06
C GLY A 258 4.36 1.68 -1.44
N ARG A 259 3.81 2.55 -0.58
CA ARG A 259 2.53 3.26 -0.85
C ARG A 259 2.57 4.10 -2.14
N ARG A 260 3.74 4.63 -2.51
CA ARG A 260 3.91 5.39 -3.77
C ARG A 260 3.90 4.45 -4.97
N GLU A 261 4.51 3.27 -4.87
CA GLU A 261 4.41 2.22 -5.90
C GLU A 261 2.97 1.72 -6.10
N VAL A 262 2.18 1.61 -5.02
CA VAL A 262 0.74 1.27 -5.13
C VAL A 262 -0.03 2.38 -5.85
N ALA A 263 0.26 3.65 -5.54
CA ALA A 263 -0.32 4.78 -6.26
C ALA A 263 0.10 4.80 -7.73
N ASP A 264 1.36 4.47 -8.03
CA ASP A 264 1.90 4.31 -9.37
C ASP A 264 1.19 3.20 -10.16
N ARG A 265 1.02 2.02 -9.56
CA ARG A 265 0.25 0.93 -10.18
C ARG A 265 -1.21 1.31 -10.42
N ARG A 266 -1.83 2.06 -9.49
CA ARG A 266 -3.19 2.57 -9.67
C ARG A 266 -3.26 3.63 -10.77
N LYS A 267 -2.24 4.47 -10.91
CA LYS A 267 -2.07 5.46 -11.99
C LYS A 267 -2.02 4.75 -13.34
N ASP A 268 -1.12 3.76 -13.45
CA ASP A 268 -0.95 2.96 -14.66
C ASP A 268 -2.25 2.22 -15.03
N ALA A 269 -2.92 1.61 -14.06
CA ALA A 269 -4.19 0.92 -14.28
C ALA A 269 -5.29 1.87 -14.76
N ALA A 270 -5.36 3.09 -14.22
CA ALA A 270 -6.31 4.10 -14.64
C ALA A 270 -6.05 4.59 -16.07
N LEU A 271 -4.79 4.78 -16.45
CA LEU A 271 -4.38 5.13 -17.82
C LEU A 271 -4.71 4.00 -18.80
N ARG A 272 -4.34 2.75 -18.47
CA ARG A 272 -4.64 1.57 -19.30
C ARG A 272 -6.14 1.36 -19.48
N ALA A 273 -6.94 1.53 -18.43
CA ALA A 273 -8.40 1.48 -18.53
C ALA A 273 -9.00 2.61 -19.40
N ALA A 274 -8.28 3.72 -19.57
CA ALA A 274 -8.64 4.82 -20.46
C ALA A 274 -8.10 4.66 -21.89
N GLY A 275 -7.51 3.50 -22.23
CA GLY A 275 -7.00 3.20 -23.57
C GLY A 275 -5.56 3.64 -23.83
N TRP A 276 -4.79 3.97 -22.79
CA TRP A 276 -3.41 4.44 -22.92
C TRP A 276 -2.41 3.34 -22.60
N GLN A 277 -1.29 3.33 -23.34
CA GLN A 277 -0.10 2.60 -22.96
C GLN A 277 0.76 3.44 -22.03
N VAL A 278 1.52 2.79 -21.15
CA VAL A 278 2.35 3.48 -20.15
C VAL A 278 3.77 2.95 -20.26
N VAL A 279 4.72 3.88 -20.36
CA VAL A 279 6.16 3.60 -20.38
C VAL A 279 6.79 4.33 -19.19
N ARG A 280 7.32 3.60 -18.21
CA ARG A 280 8.06 4.19 -17.10
C ARG A 280 9.57 4.10 -17.36
N LEU A 281 10.25 5.24 -17.31
CA LEU A 281 11.70 5.35 -17.31
C LEU A 281 12.18 5.26 -15.87
N ARG A 282 12.43 4.04 -15.40
CA ARG A 282 12.73 3.75 -14.00
C ARG A 282 14.22 3.78 -13.77
N THR A 283 14.68 4.78 -13.02
CA THR A 283 16.10 5.00 -12.76
C THR A 283 16.58 4.34 -11.47
N GLY A 284 17.85 3.94 -11.45
CA GLY A 284 18.46 3.25 -10.31
C GLY A 284 17.99 1.80 -10.20
N ARG A 285 17.57 1.39 -8.99
CA ARG A 285 17.13 0.01 -8.68
C ARG A 285 15.61 -0.14 -8.57
N LEU A 286 14.86 0.80 -9.13
CA LEU A 286 13.41 0.74 -9.12
C LEU A 286 12.94 -0.45 -9.99
N PRO A 287 12.12 -1.38 -9.46
CA PRO A 287 11.66 -2.56 -10.20
C PRO A 287 10.67 -2.14 -11.30
N MET A 288 10.65 -2.86 -12.42
CA MET A 288 9.66 -2.63 -13.49
C MET A 288 8.23 -2.90 -12.99
N LEU A 289 7.29 -2.05 -13.37
CA LEU A 289 5.86 -2.16 -13.07
C LEU A 289 5.04 -2.61 -14.28
N GLY A 290 5.47 -2.23 -15.48
CA GLY A 290 4.85 -2.57 -16.75
C GLY A 290 5.78 -3.31 -17.70
N PRO A 291 5.21 -3.97 -18.74
CA PRO A 291 5.98 -4.71 -19.74
C PRO A 291 6.84 -3.81 -20.65
N HIS A 292 6.49 -2.52 -20.73
CA HIS A 292 7.17 -1.52 -21.56
C HIS A 292 8.08 -0.59 -20.74
N ASP A 293 8.31 -0.88 -19.47
CA ASP A 293 9.17 -0.05 -18.63
C ASP A 293 10.63 -0.19 -19.05
N LEU A 294 11.38 0.90 -18.96
CA LEU A 294 12.80 0.92 -19.25
C LEU A 294 13.59 1.13 -17.96
N GLN A 295 14.43 0.16 -17.63
CA GLN A 295 15.38 0.31 -16.53
C GLN A 295 16.64 1.04 -17.00
N LEU A 296 16.97 2.12 -16.29
CA LEU A 296 18.05 3.03 -16.61
C LEU A 296 18.95 3.25 -15.39
N SER A 297 20.25 3.43 -15.60
CA SER A 297 21.15 3.89 -14.52
C SER A 297 20.95 5.38 -14.19
N GLY A 298 20.41 6.15 -15.15
CA GLY A 298 20.12 7.58 -15.06
C GLY A 298 19.70 8.12 -16.43
N PHE A 299 19.50 9.44 -16.52
CA PHE A 299 19.26 10.10 -17.81
C PHE A 299 20.57 10.22 -18.60
N THR A 300 20.59 9.72 -19.83
CA THR A 300 21.79 9.70 -20.69
C THR A 300 21.40 9.97 -22.14
N ARG A 301 22.38 10.19 -23.02
CA ARG A 301 22.17 10.35 -24.47
C ARG A 301 21.47 9.14 -25.13
N GLN A 302 21.49 7.97 -24.49
CA GLN A 302 20.82 6.75 -24.97
C GLN A 302 19.37 6.61 -24.49
N THR A 303 18.92 7.47 -23.55
CA THR A 303 17.58 7.35 -22.96
C THR A 303 16.48 7.55 -24.00
N VAL A 304 16.54 8.62 -24.80
CA VAL A 304 15.53 8.89 -25.84
C VAL A 304 15.58 7.87 -26.99
N PRO A 305 16.75 7.49 -27.53
CA PRO A 305 16.82 6.40 -28.52
C PRO A 305 16.15 5.10 -28.05
N ARG A 306 16.42 4.65 -26.81
CA ARG A 306 15.78 3.45 -26.25
C ARG A 306 14.27 3.61 -26.07
N LEU A 307 13.82 4.80 -25.66
CA LEU A 307 12.40 5.12 -25.58
C LEU A 307 11.74 5.06 -26.96
N LEU A 308 12.37 5.60 -28.00
CA LEU A 308 11.85 5.52 -29.37
C LEU A 308 11.73 4.07 -29.83
N ASP A 309 12.72 3.22 -29.55
CA ASP A 309 12.64 1.78 -29.85
C ASP A 309 11.45 1.12 -29.15
N GLU A 310 11.21 1.43 -27.87
CA GLU A 310 10.06 0.91 -27.14
C GLU A 310 8.73 1.44 -27.72
N LEU A 311 8.66 2.71 -28.13
CA LEU A 311 7.49 3.25 -28.81
C LEU A 311 7.20 2.48 -30.11
N ARG A 312 8.24 2.09 -30.87
CA ARG A 312 8.10 1.26 -32.06
C ARG A 312 7.60 -0.15 -31.75
N VAL A 313 7.98 -0.72 -30.61
CA VAL A 313 7.41 -2.00 -30.13
C VAL A 313 5.92 -1.84 -29.84
N ILE A 314 5.50 -0.73 -29.23
CA ILE A 314 4.10 -0.50 -28.84
C ILE A 314 3.19 -0.20 -30.04
N ARG A 315 3.66 0.60 -31.00
CA ARG A 315 2.83 1.15 -32.10
C ARG A 315 3.24 0.73 -33.51
N GLY A 316 4.37 0.06 -33.65
CA GLY A 316 4.98 -0.24 -34.95
C GLY A 316 5.92 0.86 -35.42
N SER A 317 6.99 0.47 -36.10
CA SER A 317 8.01 1.38 -36.61
C SER A 317 7.44 2.41 -37.58
N LEU A 318 6.66 1.97 -38.57
CA LEU A 318 6.06 2.85 -39.58
C LEU A 318 5.30 4.03 -38.96
N PHE A 319 4.52 3.77 -37.90
CA PHE A 319 3.72 4.82 -37.28
C PHE A 319 4.58 5.78 -36.45
N VAL A 320 5.53 5.28 -35.67
CA VAL A 320 6.42 6.14 -34.85
C VAL A 320 7.39 6.94 -35.71
N ASP A 321 7.96 6.32 -36.73
CA ASP A 321 8.95 6.94 -37.60
C ASP A 321 8.37 8.10 -38.42
N ALA A 322 7.05 8.09 -38.68
CA ALA A 322 6.33 9.20 -39.33
C ALA A 322 6.35 10.51 -38.52
N TYR A 323 6.60 10.45 -37.21
CA TYR A 323 6.69 11.61 -36.33
C TYR A 323 8.14 12.02 -36.02
N LEU A 324 9.15 11.33 -36.57
CA LEU A 324 10.53 11.70 -36.28
C LEU A 324 10.89 13.03 -36.95
N ARG A 325 11.60 13.87 -36.22
CA ARG A 325 12.24 15.07 -36.76
C ARG A 325 13.56 14.65 -37.41
N GLY A 326 13.74 15.04 -38.68
CA GLY A 326 14.97 14.87 -39.45
C GLY A 326 16.06 15.86 -39.08
#